data_AF-A0A913Z9L2-F1
#
_entry.id   AF-A0A913Z9L2-F1
#
_cell.length_a   1.000
_cell.length_b   1.000
_cell.length_c   1.000
_cell.angle_alpha   90.00
_cell.angle_beta   90.00
_cell.angle_gamma   90.00
#
_symmetry.space_group_name_H-M   'P 1'
#
loop_
_entity.id
_entity.type
_entity.pdbx_description
1 polymer ?
#
loop_
_entity_poly.entity_id
_entity_poly.type
_entity_poly.pdbx_seq_one_letter_code
_entity_poly.pdbx_strand_id
1 'polypeptide(L)'
;MASSAIRYIFKSRFKPLIVGSVVGGFVCYGTYRQKKSPLLAKTSFASTSSANTFMAETITPATTLEQSSAMKSRMELFIMKIQADLCRALEEIEGEKKFLVDRWERQAGGGGVTCLIEDGKVFERAGVNVSVVSGELTSKAVAQMRSRGKKLDEGKKLPFFAAGVSCVIHPVSCLKLVITVFVISRAWIL
;
A
#
# COMPACT_ATOMS: atom_id res chain seq x y z
N MET A 1 6.33 -23.98 24.57
CA MET A 1 5.57 -23.47 25.73
C MET A 1 6.31 -22.25 26.27
N ALA A 2 5.55 -21.25 26.74
CA ALA A 2 5.98 -19.94 27.27
C ALA A 2 6.52 -18.97 26.20
N SER A 3 5.71 -18.05 25.66
CA SER A 3 5.12 -16.85 26.29
C SER A 3 6.13 -15.73 26.51
N SER A 4 6.13 -14.82 25.53
CA SER A 4 6.18 -13.36 25.60
C SER A 4 6.60 -12.63 26.88
N ALA A 5 7.28 -11.50 26.61
CA ALA A 5 7.22 -10.23 27.33
C ALA A 5 8.18 -10.02 28.51
N ILE A 6 9.43 -9.67 28.17
CA ILE A 6 10.32 -8.91 29.05
C ILE A 6 10.15 -7.41 28.72
N ARG A 7 9.49 -6.73 29.67
CA ARG A 7 9.89 -5.47 30.28
C ARG A 7 10.48 -4.40 29.34
N TYR A 8 9.65 -3.43 28.96
CA TYR A 8 10.17 -2.07 28.78
C TYR A 8 9.86 -1.24 30.02
N ILE A 9 10.92 -1.03 30.78
CA ILE A 9 11.05 -0.09 31.88
C ILE A 9 11.21 1.30 31.24
N PHE A 10 10.23 2.18 31.41
CA PHE A 10 10.51 3.61 31.42
C PHE A 10 9.82 4.25 32.61
N LYS A 11 10.63 4.39 33.65
CA LYS A 11 10.37 5.03 34.91
C LYS A 11 10.57 6.52 34.68
N SER A 12 9.50 7.29 34.55
CA SER A 12 9.57 8.74 34.78
C SER A 12 8.47 9.17 35.73
N ARG A 13 8.97 9.57 36.90
CA ARG A 13 8.26 10.13 38.06
C ARG A 13 7.38 11.31 37.65
N PHE A 14 6.14 11.32 38.13
CA PHE A 14 5.52 12.55 38.65
C PHE A 14 4.59 12.17 39.81
N LYS A 15 4.81 12.80 40.97
CA LYS A 15 4.08 12.55 42.23
C LYS A 15 2.67 13.16 42.17
N PRO A 16 1.70 12.59 42.91
CA PRO A 16 0.32 13.10 42.96
C PRO A 16 0.24 14.27 43.93
N LEU A 17 -0.47 15.34 43.55
CA LEU A 17 -0.95 16.34 44.49
C LEU A 17 -2.48 16.45 44.32
N ILE A 18 -3.18 15.87 45.28
CA ILE A 18 -4.61 16.05 45.49
C ILE A 18 -4.77 17.33 46.30
N VAL A 19 -5.38 18.36 45.71
CA VAL A 19 -6.08 19.41 46.45
C VAL A 19 -7.42 19.60 45.77
N GLY A 20 -8.48 19.33 46.51
CA GLY A 20 -9.85 19.36 46.03
C GLY A 20 -10.36 20.78 45.79
N SER A 21 -11.37 20.87 44.94
CA SER A 21 -12.63 21.54 45.28
C SER A 21 -13.68 21.12 44.25
N VAL A 22 -14.66 20.37 44.76
CA VAL A 22 -15.94 20.10 44.14
C VAL A 22 -16.67 21.44 44.02
N VAL A 23 -17.11 21.80 42.81
CA VAL A 23 -18.28 22.63 42.43
C VAL A 23 -18.02 23.14 41.01
N GLY A 24 -18.76 22.61 40.03
CA GLY A 24 -18.69 23.08 38.63
C GLY A 24 -18.82 22.00 37.54
N GLY A 25 -18.98 20.73 37.90
CA GLY A 25 -18.92 19.60 36.95
C GLY A 25 -20.18 19.31 36.13
N PHE A 26 -21.34 19.90 36.43
CA PHE A 26 -22.61 19.52 35.77
C PHE A 26 -22.99 20.39 34.56
N VAL A 27 -22.28 21.48 34.27
CA VAL A 27 -22.58 22.35 33.10
C VAL A 27 -21.73 22.01 31.87
N CYS A 28 -20.61 21.29 32.01
CA CYS A 28 -19.75 20.94 30.86
C CYS A 28 -20.01 19.55 30.25
N TYR A 29 -20.88 18.72 30.83
CA TYR A 29 -21.20 17.41 30.24
C TYR A 29 -22.27 17.49 29.12
N GLY A 30 -22.95 18.63 28.99
CA GLY A 30 -24.01 18.86 28.01
C GLY A 30 -23.55 19.21 26.59
N THR A 31 -22.27 19.51 26.36
CA THR A 31 -21.76 19.95 25.06
C THR A 31 -20.74 19.00 24.42
N TYR A 32 -20.34 17.92 25.12
CA TYR A 32 -19.47 16.87 24.56
C TYR A 32 -20.28 15.66 24.03
N ARG A 33 -21.45 15.92 23.45
CA ARG A 33 -22.32 14.90 22.86
C ARG A 33 -22.99 15.44 21.61
N GLN A 34 -22.21 15.75 20.58
CA GLN A 34 -22.63 15.82 19.16
C GLN A 34 -21.51 16.44 18.30
N LYS A 35 -20.53 15.62 17.91
CA LYS A 35 -19.84 15.77 16.62
C LYS A 35 -19.28 14.41 16.20
N LYS A 36 -20.19 13.44 16.07
CA LYS A 36 -19.96 12.36 15.10
C LYS A 36 -20.15 13.01 13.74
N SER A 37 -19.05 13.35 13.08
CA SER A 37 -19.07 13.58 11.65
C SER A 37 -19.72 12.37 10.98
N PRO A 38 -20.69 12.55 10.08
CA PRO A 38 -21.15 11.46 9.24
C PRO A 38 -20.04 11.19 8.21
N LEU A 39 -18.95 10.54 8.62
CA LEU A 39 -18.01 9.87 7.70
C LEU A 39 -18.63 8.55 7.26
N LEU A 40 -19.85 8.63 6.75
CA LEU A 40 -20.41 7.67 5.82
C LEU A 40 -20.45 8.38 4.47
N ALA A 41 -19.27 8.90 4.09
CA ALA A 41 -18.99 9.23 2.71
C ALA A 41 -19.13 7.91 1.96
N LYS A 42 -20.31 7.72 1.36
CA LYS A 42 -20.45 6.87 0.19
C LYS A 42 -19.35 7.33 -0.75
N THR A 43 -18.24 6.60 -0.79
CA THR A 43 -17.31 6.62 -1.90
C THR A 43 -18.09 6.04 -3.07
N SER A 44 -18.98 6.86 -3.64
CA SER A 44 -19.40 6.68 -5.00
C SER A 44 -18.10 6.82 -5.79
N PHE A 45 -17.64 5.69 -6.30
CA PHE A 45 -16.59 5.62 -7.30
C PHE A 45 -17.18 6.26 -8.55
N ALA A 46 -17.28 7.59 -8.52
CA ALA A 46 -17.86 8.39 -9.57
C ALA A 46 -16.91 8.28 -10.76
N SER A 47 -17.42 7.64 -11.81
CA SER A 47 -16.90 7.55 -13.17
C SER A 47 -16.31 8.90 -13.60
N THR A 48 -15.03 9.08 -13.36
CA THR A 48 -14.25 10.23 -13.82
C THR A 48 -13.13 9.65 -14.65
N SER A 49 -13.13 9.99 -15.93
CA SER A 49 -12.13 9.66 -16.95
C SER A 49 -10.75 9.28 -16.37
N SER A 50 -10.36 8.02 -16.58
CA SER A 50 -9.22 7.31 -15.98
C SER A 50 -7.84 7.97 -16.15
N ALA A 51 -7.71 8.97 -17.02
CA ALA A 51 -6.42 9.55 -17.41
C ALA A 51 -5.71 10.34 -16.29
N ASN A 52 -6.44 10.90 -15.32
CA ASN A 52 -5.85 11.74 -14.27
C ASN A 52 -5.70 11.04 -12.91
N THR A 53 -6.05 9.76 -12.77
CA THR A 53 -5.98 9.06 -11.47
C THR A 53 -4.70 8.22 -11.32
N PHE A 54 -4.19 7.67 -12.42
CA PHE A 54 -3.08 6.71 -12.42
C PHE A 54 -1.92 7.17 -13.33
N MET A 55 -0.75 6.55 -13.17
CA MET A 55 0.42 6.83 -14.02
C MET A 55 0.30 6.21 -15.42
N ALA A 56 -0.46 5.11 -15.56
CA ALA A 56 -0.71 4.41 -16.81
C ALA A 56 -2.10 3.74 -16.78
N GLU A 57 -2.51 3.16 -17.91
CA GLU A 57 -3.69 2.32 -18.00
C GLU A 57 -3.60 1.10 -17.07
N THR A 58 -4.76 0.62 -16.62
CA THR A 58 -4.85 -0.54 -15.72
C THR A 58 -4.25 -1.79 -16.35
N ILE A 59 -3.74 -2.70 -15.50
CA ILE A 59 -3.12 -3.94 -15.97
C ILE A 59 -4.24 -4.89 -16.42
N THR A 60 -5.28 -5.02 -15.60
CA THR A 60 -6.51 -5.71 -15.97
C THR A 60 -7.39 -4.76 -16.80
N PRO A 61 -8.05 -5.24 -17.87
CA PRO A 61 -8.93 -4.40 -18.68
C PRO A 61 -10.06 -3.77 -17.85
N ALA A 62 -10.36 -2.50 -18.12
CA ALA A 62 -11.33 -1.71 -17.35
C ALA A 62 -12.72 -2.36 -17.25
N THR A 63 -13.16 -3.05 -18.29
CA THR A 63 -14.44 -3.78 -18.33
C THR A 63 -14.54 -4.84 -17.22
N THR A 64 -13.45 -5.55 -16.95
CA THR A 64 -13.39 -6.57 -15.88
C THR A 64 -13.32 -5.94 -14.49
N LEU A 65 -12.67 -4.80 -14.35
CA LEU A 65 -12.55 -4.10 -13.07
C LEU A 65 -13.88 -3.46 -12.64
N GLU A 66 -14.64 -2.89 -13.57
CA GLU A 66 -15.93 -2.24 -13.30
C GLU A 66 -17.04 -3.23 -12.95
N GLN A 67 -17.02 -4.42 -13.55
CA GLN A 67 -18.04 -5.46 -13.33
C GLN A 67 -17.79 -6.26 -12.04
N SER A 68 -16.57 -6.24 -11.50
CA SER A 68 -16.16 -7.13 -10.41
C SER A 68 -15.99 -6.37 -9.09
N SER A 69 -16.83 -6.67 -8.10
CA SER A 69 -16.65 -6.20 -6.72
C SER A 69 -15.57 -6.98 -5.94
N ALA A 70 -14.80 -7.83 -6.63
CA ALA A 70 -13.81 -8.69 -6.01
C ALA A 70 -12.67 -7.90 -5.36
N MET A 71 -12.10 -8.47 -4.30
CA MET A 71 -10.95 -7.90 -3.59
C MET A 71 -9.75 -7.66 -4.53
N LYS A 72 -9.60 -8.46 -5.59
CA LYS A 72 -8.54 -8.31 -6.60
C LYS A 72 -8.59 -6.96 -7.31
N SER A 73 -9.76 -6.63 -7.87
CA SER A 73 -9.99 -5.38 -8.59
C SER A 73 -9.78 -4.17 -7.68
N ARG A 74 -10.30 -4.24 -6.45
CA ARG A 74 -10.11 -3.19 -5.45
C ARG A 74 -8.64 -3.00 -5.07
N MET A 75 -7.91 -4.10 -4.89
CA MET A 75 -6.49 -4.05 -4.56
C MET A 75 -5.66 -3.46 -5.70
N GLU A 76 -5.94 -3.84 -6.95
CA GLU A 76 -5.26 -3.29 -8.14
C GLU A 76 -5.44 -1.77 -8.23
N LEU A 77 -6.69 -1.30 -8.17
CA LEU A 77 -6.97 0.14 -8.20
C LEU A 77 -6.31 0.88 -7.04
N PHE A 78 -6.29 0.27 -5.86
CA PHE A 78 -5.68 0.85 -4.66
C PHE A 78 -4.16 1.00 -4.80
N ILE A 79 -3.43 -0.02 -5.25
CA ILE A 79 -1.98 0.06 -5.40
C ILE A 79 -1.56 0.98 -6.55
N MET A 80 -2.34 1.03 -7.64
CA MET A 80 -2.11 1.96 -8.75
C MET A 80 -2.31 3.41 -8.30
N LYS A 81 -3.31 3.66 -7.44
CA LYS A 81 -3.50 4.98 -6.84
C LYS A 81 -2.31 5.36 -5.95
N ILE A 82 -1.85 4.45 -5.09
CA ILE A 82 -0.68 4.70 -4.24
C ILE A 82 0.55 5.03 -5.09
N GLN A 83 0.78 4.30 -6.18
CA GLN A 83 1.89 4.59 -7.09
C GLN A 83 1.79 6.01 -7.65
N ALA A 84 0.61 6.41 -8.15
CA ALA A 84 0.42 7.75 -8.70
C ALA A 84 0.61 8.84 -7.65
N ASP A 85 0.06 8.66 -6.45
CA ASP A 85 0.21 9.62 -5.35
C ASP A 85 1.68 9.75 -4.92
N LEU A 86 2.43 8.63 -4.84
CA LEU A 86 3.86 8.64 -4.55
C LEU A 86 4.67 9.30 -5.66
N CYS A 87 4.40 8.99 -6.93
CA CYS A 87 5.10 9.58 -8.06
C CYS A 87 4.92 11.11 -8.07
N ARG A 88 3.69 11.59 -7.92
CA ARG A 88 3.40 13.03 -7.87
C ARG A 88 4.10 13.74 -6.71
N ALA A 89 4.07 13.14 -5.52
CA ALA A 89 4.76 13.71 -4.35
C ALA A 89 6.28 13.78 -4.56
N LEU A 90 6.87 12.79 -5.24
CA LEU A 90 8.30 12.78 -5.57
C LEU A 90 8.62 13.78 -6.69
N GLU A 91 7.77 13.93 -7.71
CA GLU A 91 7.91 14.95 -8.76
C GLU A 91 7.85 16.36 -8.19
N GLU A 92 6.96 16.63 -7.21
CA GLU A 92 6.87 17.94 -6.54
C GLU A 92 8.17 18.30 -5.81
N ILE A 93 8.85 17.31 -5.21
CA ILE A 93 10.13 17.50 -4.53
C ILE A 93 11.28 17.69 -5.55
N GLU A 94 11.23 16.97 -6.67
CA GLU A 94 12.26 17.01 -7.72
C GLU A 94 12.19 18.30 -8.56
N GLY A 95 10.98 18.79 -8.83
CA GLY A 95 10.70 20.01 -9.57
C GLY A 95 10.43 19.74 -11.06
N GLU A 96 11.48 19.78 -11.88
CA GLU A 96 11.33 19.78 -13.35
C GLU A 96 11.27 18.37 -13.97
N LYS A 97 11.88 17.37 -13.32
CA LYS A 97 11.98 16.01 -13.87
C LYS A 97 10.76 15.18 -13.49
N LYS A 98 10.17 14.52 -14.49
CA LYS A 98 9.01 13.64 -14.34
C LYS A 98 9.41 12.17 -14.41
N PHE A 99 8.56 11.30 -13.88
CA PHE A 99 8.75 9.85 -14.01
C PHE A 99 8.62 9.40 -15.46
N LEU A 100 9.59 8.60 -15.90
CA LEU A 100 9.44 7.73 -17.06
C LEU A 100 8.52 6.58 -16.66
N VAL A 101 7.39 6.45 -17.36
CA VAL A 101 6.40 5.41 -17.10
C VAL A 101 6.51 4.34 -18.17
N ASP A 102 6.78 3.11 -17.75
CA ASP A 102 6.80 1.93 -18.61
C ASP A 102 5.74 0.92 -18.16
N ARG A 103 4.78 0.65 -19.05
CA ARG A 103 3.73 -0.36 -18.83
C ARG A 103 4.11 -1.61 -19.60
N TRP A 104 4.17 -2.73 -18.89
CA TRP A 104 4.55 -4.01 -19.48
C TRP A 104 3.58 -5.12 -19.07
N GLU A 105 3.52 -6.15 -19.92
CA GLU A 105 2.68 -7.33 -19.72
C GLU A 105 3.52 -8.60 -19.89
N ARG A 106 3.11 -9.70 -19.25
CA ARG A 106 3.79 -11.00 -19.35
C ARG A 106 2.89 -12.02 -20.03
N GLN A 107 3.46 -12.80 -20.94
CA GLN A 107 2.77 -13.91 -21.61
C GLN A 107 2.24 -14.96 -20.60
N ALA A 108 2.95 -15.16 -19.49
CA ALA A 108 2.54 -16.09 -18.43
C ALA A 108 1.37 -15.56 -17.55
N GLY A 109 0.83 -14.39 -17.86
CA GLY A 109 -0.27 -13.74 -17.14
C GLY A 109 0.19 -12.60 -16.24
N GLY A 110 -0.60 -11.54 -16.23
CA GLY A 110 -0.36 -10.32 -15.47
C GLY A 110 0.53 -9.29 -16.17
N GLY A 111 1.03 -8.34 -15.39
CA GLY A 111 1.80 -7.21 -15.88
C GLY A 111 2.19 -6.27 -14.76
N GLY A 112 2.62 -5.08 -15.13
CA GLY A 112 3.02 -4.06 -14.17
C GLY A 112 3.25 -2.71 -14.83
N VAL A 113 3.47 -1.73 -13.96
CA VAL A 113 3.83 -0.37 -14.35
C VAL A 113 5.07 0.01 -13.55
N THR A 114 6.13 0.35 -14.26
CA THR A 114 7.40 0.78 -13.71
C THR A 114 7.52 2.28 -13.91
N CYS A 115 7.61 3.04 -12.82
CA CYS A 115 7.89 4.47 -12.87
C CYS A 115 9.33 4.69 -12.40
N LEU A 116 10.15 5.33 -13.24
CA LEU A 116 11.56 5.58 -12.94
C LEU A 116 11.94 7.05 -13.16
N ILE A 117 12.69 7.61 -12.21
CA ILE A 117 13.50 8.82 -12.37
C ILE A 117 14.96 8.39 -12.21
N GLU A 118 15.80 8.82 -13.14
CA GLU A 118 17.26 8.68 -13.10
C GLU A 118 17.88 10.06 -13.29
N ASP A 119 19.06 10.31 -12.77
CA ASP A 119 19.83 11.55 -12.95
C ASP A 119 19.01 12.82 -12.62
N GLY A 120 18.29 12.78 -11.50
CA GLY A 120 17.60 13.94 -10.95
C GLY A 120 18.54 14.86 -10.16
N LYS A 121 18.07 16.07 -9.87
CA LYS A 121 18.69 17.04 -8.98
C LYS A 121 18.56 16.61 -7.52
N VAL A 122 17.44 16.02 -7.11
CA VAL A 122 17.21 15.56 -5.73
C VAL A 122 17.40 14.06 -5.60
N PHE A 123 16.89 13.29 -6.56
CA PHE A 123 17.01 11.85 -6.62
C PHE A 123 18.00 11.41 -7.70
N GLU A 124 19.07 10.72 -7.31
CA GLU A 124 19.97 10.06 -8.27
C GLU A 124 19.19 8.98 -9.01
N ARG A 125 18.39 8.19 -8.26
CA ARG A 125 17.48 7.20 -8.82
C ARG A 125 16.27 7.00 -7.92
N ALA A 126 15.07 7.08 -8.48
CA ALA A 126 13.84 6.78 -7.76
C ALA A 126 12.95 5.88 -8.61
N GLY A 127 12.58 4.72 -8.07
CA GLY A 127 11.70 3.76 -8.73
C GLY A 127 10.44 3.51 -7.89
N VAL A 128 9.27 3.56 -8.53
CA VAL A 128 7.98 3.15 -7.94
C VAL A 128 7.29 2.19 -8.90
N ASN A 129 7.20 0.92 -8.50
CA ASN A 129 6.76 -0.18 -9.34
C ASN A 129 5.48 -0.79 -8.82
N VAL A 130 4.52 -1.03 -9.71
CA VAL A 130 3.32 -1.82 -9.46
C VAL A 130 3.44 -3.13 -10.23
N SER A 131 3.06 -4.22 -9.60
CA SER A 131 2.96 -5.53 -10.24
C SER A 131 1.63 -6.19 -9.90
N VAL A 132 0.99 -6.75 -10.91
CA VAL A 132 -0.25 -7.52 -10.80
C VAL A 132 -0.06 -8.80 -11.60
N VAL A 133 0.08 -9.92 -10.89
CA VAL A 133 0.37 -11.22 -11.48
C VAL A 133 -0.78 -12.17 -11.20
N SER A 134 -1.27 -12.81 -12.25
CA SER A 134 -2.28 -13.86 -12.20
C SER A 134 -1.79 -15.06 -13.01
N GLY A 135 -2.08 -16.26 -12.53
CA GLY A 135 -1.67 -17.48 -13.22
C GLY A 135 -1.86 -18.73 -12.39
N GLU A 136 -1.25 -19.82 -12.83
CA GLU A 136 -1.21 -21.09 -12.09
C GLU A 136 0.14 -21.24 -11.38
N LEU A 137 0.11 -21.75 -10.14
CA LEU A 137 1.34 -22.02 -9.39
C LEU A 137 2.09 -23.20 -10.01
N THR A 138 3.39 -23.03 -10.25
CA THR A 138 4.27 -24.11 -10.69
C THR A 138 4.53 -25.10 -9.56
N SER A 139 4.80 -26.37 -9.88
CA SER A 139 5.10 -27.42 -8.89
C SER A 139 6.25 -27.02 -7.94
N LYS A 140 7.27 -26.33 -8.47
CA LYS A 140 8.38 -25.77 -7.68
C LYS A 140 7.93 -24.69 -6.69
N ALA A 141 7.08 -23.76 -7.12
CA ALA A 141 6.54 -22.72 -6.24
C ALA A 141 5.68 -23.31 -5.12
N VAL A 142 4.87 -24.32 -5.44
CA VAL A 142 4.06 -25.04 -4.44
C VAL A 142 4.96 -25.73 -3.40
N ALA A 143 6.01 -26.43 -3.84
CA ALA A 143 6.97 -27.07 -2.93
C ALA A 143 7.66 -26.05 -2.00
N GLN A 144 8.06 -24.88 -2.53
CA GLN A 144 8.65 -23.80 -1.73
C GLN A 144 7.66 -23.18 -0.74
N MET A 145 6.37 -23.07 -1.09
CA MET A 145 5.35 -22.58 -0.14
C MET A 145 5.08 -23.60 0.97
N ARG A 146 5.13 -24.90 0.66
CA ARG A 146 5.00 -25.97 1.67
C ARG A 146 6.16 -26.00 2.66
N SER A 147 7.39 -25.81 2.20
CA SER A 147 8.54 -25.74 3.13
C SER A 147 8.43 -24.57 4.10
N ARG A 148 7.68 -23.53 3.74
CA ARG A 148 7.31 -22.39 4.61
C ARG A 148 6.07 -22.64 5.47
N GLY A 149 5.57 -23.88 5.54
CA GLY A 149 4.46 -24.30 6.40
C GLY A 149 3.06 -24.10 5.83
N LYS A 150 2.90 -23.82 4.52
CA LYS A 150 1.57 -23.74 3.89
C LYS A 150 1.07 -25.13 3.50
N LYS A 151 -0.16 -25.48 3.89
CA LYS A 151 -0.84 -26.70 3.45
C LYS A 151 -1.50 -26.44 2.09
N LEU A 152 -0.92 -26.96 1.02
CA LEU A 152 -1.44 -26.88 -0.35
C LEU A 152 -1.59 -28.30 -0.90
N ASP A 153 -2.59 -28.55 -1.74
CA ASP A 153 -2.82 -29.87 -2.37
C ASP A 153 -1.79 -30.16 -3.48
N GLU A 154 -1.31 -31.41 -3.57
CA GLU A 154 -0.42 -31.86 -4.66
C GLU A 154 -1.22 -32.31 -5.88
N GLY A 155 -0.71 -32.01 -7.08
CA GLY A 155 -1.29 -32.50 -8.34
C GLY A 155 -2.46 -31.70 -8.91
N LYS A 156 -2.98 -30.69 -8.21
CA LYS A 156 -4.01 -29.77 -8.74
C LYS A 156 -3.41 -28.49 -9.29
N LYS A 157 -4.01 -27.96 -10.35
CA LYS A 157 -3.77 -26.59 -10.83
C LYS A 157 -4.28 -25.63 -9.77
N LEU A 158 -3.37 -24.87 -9.15
CA LEU A 158 -3.70 -23.89 -8.11
C LEU A 158 -3.61 -22.48 -8.72
N PRO A 159 -4.75 -21.87 -9.10
CA PRO A 159 -4.74 -20.50 -9.57
C PRO A 159 -4.32 -19.57 -8.43
N PHE A 160 -3.56 -18.54 -8.76
CA PHE A 160 -3.13 -17.53 -7.81
C PHE A 160 -3.28 -16.13 -8.39
N PHE A 161 -3.37 -15.17 -7.48
CA PHE A 161 -3.34 -13.75 -7.77
C PHE A 161 -2.43 -13.06 -6.75
N ALA A 162 -1.46 -12.30 -7.22
CA ALA A 162 -0.58 -11.49 -6.38
C ALA A 162 -0.50 -10.09 -6.96
N ALA A 163 -0.74 -9.09 -6.11
CA ALA A 163 -0.58 -7.69 -6.48
C ALA A 163 0.17 -6.96 -5.38
N GLY A 164 0.97 -5.96 -5.76
CA GLY A 164 1.75 -5.16 -4.82
C GLY A 164 2.45 -3.97 -5.47
N VAL A 165 2.90 -3.04 -4.62
CA VAL A 165 3.64 -1.83 -5.01
C VAL A 165 4.96 -1.74 -4.25
N SER A 166 6.06 -1.48 -4.93
CA SER A 166 7.38 -1.39 -4.31
C SER A 166 8.06 -0.11 -4.73
N CYS A 167 8.77 0.55 -3.82
CA CYS A 167 9.61 1.67 -4.20
C CYS A 167 11.00 1.63 -3.57
N VAL A 168 11.96 2.16 -4.32
CA VAL A 168 13.36 2.31 -3.93
C VAL A 168 13.78 3.71 -4.36
N ILE A 169 14.25 4.50 -3.40
CA ILE A 169 14.56 5.92 -3.62
C ILE A 169 15.98 6.20 -3.11
N HIS A 170 16.84 6.66 -4.01
CA HIS A 170 18.22 7.06 -3.79
C HIS A 170 18.36 8.57 -3.98
N PRO A 171 18.49 9.34 -2.89
CA PRO A 171 18.79 10.77 -2.97
C PRO A 171 20.22 11.03 -3.44
N VAL A 172 20.47 12.15 -4.12
CA VAL A 172 21.82 12.55 -4.57
C VAL A 172 22.76 12.87 -3.39
N SER A 173 22.21 13.37 -2.28
CA SER A 173 23.03 13.71 -1.11
C SER A 173 23.34 12.48 -0.27
N CYS A 174 24.64 12.20 -0.10
CA CYS A 174 25.17 11.07 0.69
C CYS A 174 24.67 11.02 2.15
N LEU A 175 24.16 12.12 2.71
CA LEU A 175 23.62 12.18 4.07
C LEU A 175 22.11 11.90 4.18
N LYS A 176 21.40 11.76 3.05
CA LYS A 176 19.98 11.39 3.04
C LYS A 176 19.87 9.87 2.90
N LEU A 177 19.31 9.23 3.92
CA LEU A 177 19.07 7.79 4.01
C LEU A 177 18.41 7.25 2.72
N VAL A 178 18.90 6.14 2.19
CA VAL A 178 18.19 5.39 1.14
C VAL A 178 16.85 4.95 1.69
N ILE A 179 15.75 5.39 1.06
CA ILE A 179 14.40 5.01 1.47
C ILE A 179 13.99 3.81 0.61
N THR A 180 14.12 2.62 1.17
CA THR A 180 13.51 1.41 0.61
C THR A 180 12.19 1.17 1.32
N VAL A 181 11.09 1.41 0.61
CA VAL A 181 9.74 1.20 1.14
C VAL A 181 9.10 0.05 0.37
N PHE A 182 9.09 -1.13 0.99
CA PHE A 182 8.36 -2.30 0.50
C PHE A 182 6.90 -2.19 0.94
N VAL A 183 5.99 -1.85 0.02
CA VAL A 183 4.57 -1.73 0.34
C VAL A 183 3.80 -2.96 -0.14
N ILE A 184 3.38 -3.77 0.84
CA ILE A 184 2.22 -4.66 0.78
C ILE A 184 2.08 -5.46 -0.53
N SER A 185 2.73 -6.63 -0.59
CA SER A 185 2.31 -7.69 -1.50
C SER A 185 1.42 -8.67 -0.73
N ARG A 186 0.24 -8.98 -1.28
CA ARG A 186 -0.62 -10.05 -0.76
C ARG A 186 -0.92 -11.03 -1.89
N ALA A 187 -0.44 -12.26 -1.72
CA ALA A 187 -0.74 -13.35 -2.61
C ALA A 187 -1.98 -14.09 -2.11
N TRP A 188 -2.94 -14.29 -3.00
CA TRP A 188 -4.14 -15.07 -2.82
C TRP A 188 -4.02 -16.33 -3.68
N ILE A 189 -4.19 -17.49 -3.06
CA ILE A 189 -4.41 -18.74 -3.79
C ILE A 189 -5.93 -18.88 -3.88
N LEU A 190 -6.43 -19.08 -5.09
CA LEU A 190 -7.84 -18.98 -5.45
C LEU A 190 -8.51 -20.34 -5.50
#